data_AF-A0A3D1M8M1-F1
#
_entry.id   AF-A0A3D1M8M1-F1
#
_cell.length_a   1.000
_cell.length_b   1.000
_cell.length_c   1.000
_cell.angle_alpha   90.00
_cell.angle_beta   90.00
_cell.angle_gamma   90.00
#
_symmetry.space_group_name_H-M   'P 1'
#
loop_
_entity.id
_entity.type
_entity.pdbx_description
1 polymer ?
#
loop_
_entity_poly.entity_id
_entity_poly.type
_entity_poly.pdbx_seq_one_letter_code
_entity_poly.pdbx_strand_id
1 'polypeptide(L)' 'FAQGRKCVSVNEMQFCGHFPEQAVMPGVLVLEALAQTGAVALLTEEENEGKLVYFGGVKNAR' A
#
# COMPACT_ATOMS: atom_id res chain seq x y z
N PHE A 1 -0.36 3.91 -16.65
CA PHE A 1 -1.24 3.14 -15.73
C PHE A 1 -0.39 2.13 -14.96
N ALA A 2 -0.74 1.80 -13.71
CA ALA A 2 0.00 0.83 -12.90
C ALA A 2 -0.94 -0.24 -12.33
N GLN A 3 -0.42 -1.46 -12.16
CA GLN A 3 -1.09 -2.56 -11.49
C GLN A 3 -0.19 -3.11 -10.38
N GLY A 4 -0.71 -3.16 -9.15
CA GLY A 4 -0.02 -3.73 -7.99
C GLY A 4 -0.61 -5.08 -7.61
N ARG A 5 0.25 -6.02 -7.19
CA ARG A 5 -0.16 -7.30 -6.58
C ARG A 5 0.61 -7.47 -5.26
N LYS A 6 -0.12 -7.41 -4.15
CA LYS A 6 0.43 -7.77 -2.83
C LYS A 6 0.22 -9.27 -2.60
N CYS A 7 1.31 -10.02 -2.60
CA CYS A 7 1.29 -11.41 -2.13
C CYS A 7 1.26 -11.42 -0.61
N VAL A 8 0.42 -12.29 -0.03
CA VAL A 8 0.23 -12.41 1.41
C VAL A 8 0.63 -13.81 1.86
N SER A 9 1.39 -13.91 2.94
CA SER A 9 1.79 -15.18 3.55
C SER A 9 1.69 -15.11 5.07
N VAL A 10 1.29 -16.21 5.70
CA VAL A 10 1.17 -16.30 7.17
C VAL A 10 2.49 -16.02 7.91
N ASN A 11 3.64 -16.15 7.23
CA ASN A 11 4.96 -15.90 7.81
C ASN A 11 5.35 -14.40 7.87
N GLU A 12 4.47 -13.48 7.47
CA GLU A 12 4.76 -12.05 7.57
C GLU A 12 4.60 -11.52 9.00
N MET A 13 5.47 -10.58 9.40
CA MET A 13 5.57 -10.08 10.78
C MET A 13 4.26 -9.51 11.33
N GLN A 14 3.44 -8.85 10.50
CA GLN A 14 2.15 -8.32 10.96
C GLN A 14 1.24 -9.40 11.56
N PHE A 15 1.35 -10.66 11.13
CA PHE A 15 0.53 -11.74 11.67
C PHE A 15 0.99 -12.26 13.05
N CYS A 16 2.17 -11.85 13.54
CA CYS A 16 2.63 -12.17 14.89
C CYS A 16 1.87 -11.40 15.99
N GLY A 17 1.11 -10.36 15.64
CA GLY A 17 0.44 -9.51 16.61
C GLY A 17 -0.81 -8.78 16.13
N HIS A 18 -1.18 -8.92 14.85
CA HIS A 18 -2.40 -8.33 14.29
C HIS A 18 -3.32 -9.44 13.78
N PHE A 19 -4.05 -10.13 14.64
CA PHE A 19 -4.09 -10.07 16.11
C PHE A 19 -3.55 -11.39 16.70
N PRO A 20 -3.11 -11.42 17.99
CA PRO A 20 -2.40 -12.59 18.55
C PRO A 20 -3.11 -13.93 18.37
N GLU A 21 -4.45 -13.94 18.39
CA GLU A 21 -5.28 -15.16 18.22
C GLU A 21 -5.95 -15.27 16.85
N GLN A 22 -5.81 -14.26 16.00
CA GLN A 22 -6.49 -14.20 14.71
C GLN A 22 -5.64 -13.44 13.69
N ALA A 23 -5.03 -14.14 12.74
CA ALA A 23 -4.25 -13.52 11.68
C ALA A 23 -5.15 -12.67 10.75
N VAL A 24 -5.04 -11.35 10.84
CA VAL A 24 -5.80 -10.39 10.03
C VAL A 24 -4.82 -9.44 9.34
N MET A 25 -4.87 -9.34 8.01
CA MET A 25 -4.02 -8.38 7.31
C MET A 25 -4.41 -6.95 7.72
N PRO A 26 -3.49 -6.11 8.21
CA PRO A 26 -3.83 -4.74 8.56
C PRO A 26 -4.34 -3.98 7.33
N GLY A 27 -5.56 -3.41 7.43
CA GLY A 27 -6.16 -2.64 6.33
C GLY A 27 -5.32 -1.45 5.89
N VAL A 28 -4.54 -0.85 6.81
CA VAL A 28 -3.61 0.24 6.51
C VAL A 28 -2.50 -0.16 5.53
N LEU A 29 -2.05 -1.43 5.56
CA LEU A 29 -1.04 -1.92 4.61
C LEU A 29 -1.64 -2.17 3.22
N VAL A 30 -2.94 -2.51 3.15
CA VAL A 30 -3.67 -2.57 1.87
C VAL A 30 -3.80 -1.17 1.29
N LEU A 31 -4.14 -0.18 2.13
CA LEU A 31 -4.22 1.21 1.72
C LEU A 31 -2.86 1.75 1.26
N GLU A 32 -1.78 1.40 1.97
CA GLU A 32 -0.41 1.76 1.58
C GLU A 32 -0.04 1.18 0.21
N ALA A 33 -0.37 -0.10 -0.04
CA ALA A 33 -0.11 -0.72 -1.35
C ALA A 33 -0.86 -0.02 -2.49
N LEU A 34 -2.11 0.43 -2.25
CA LEU A 34 -2.87 1.24 -3.20
C LEU A 34 -2.21 2.61 -3.44
N ALA A 35 -1.81 3.30 -2.38
CA ALA A 35 -1.12 4.58 -2.46
C ALA A 35 0.19 4.48 -3.25
N GLN A 36 1.00 3.45 -2.99
CA GLN A 36 2.27 3.20 -3.70
C GLN A 36 2.04 2.85 -5.17
N THR A 37 1.02 2.05 -5.49
CA THR A 37 0.66 1.75 -6.89
C THR A 37 0.26 3.03 -7.63
N GLY A 38 -0.52 3.91 -6.99
CA GLY A 38 -0.86 5.22 -7.52
C GLY A 38 0.36 6.13 -7.70
N ALA A 39 1.28 6.14 -6.72
CA ALA A 39 2.52 6.90 -6.80
C ALA A 39 3.38 6.46 -7.99
N VAL A 40 3.51 5.15 -8.25
CA VAL A 40 4.20 4.63 -9.44
C VAL A 40 3.52 5.15 -10.71
N ALA A 41 2.19 5.13 -10.79
CA ALA A 41 1.48 5.65 -11.95
C ALA A 41 1.69 7.16 -12.16
N LEU A 42 1.84 7.96 -11.09
CA LEU A 42 2.11 9.39 -11.19
C LEU A 42 3.55 9.69 -11.62
N LEU A 43 4.50 8.89 -11.12
CA LEU A 43 5.92 9.03 -11.41
C LEU A 43 6.31 8.56 -12.82
N THR A 44 5.43 7.89 -13.55
CA THR A 44 5.68 7.55 -14.97
C THR A 44 5.50 8.73 -15.92
N GLU A 45 4.91 9.84 -15.46
CA GLU A 45 4.76 11.06 -16.26
C GLU A 45 6.09 11.85 -16.27
N GLU A 46 6.54 12.31 -17.45
CA GLU A 46 7.80 13.05 -17.59
C GLU A 46 7.89 14.26 -16.66
N GLU A 47 6.78 14.98 -16.47
CA GLU A 47 6.72 16.14 -15.58
C GLU A 47 7.01 15.81 -14.11
N ASN A 48 6.94 14.54 -13.72
CA ASN A 48 7.13 14.05 -12.36
C ASN A 48 8.44 13.27 -12.15
N GLU A 49 9.28 13.17 -13.19
CA GLU A 49 10.57 12.50 -13.11
C GLU A 49 11.45 13.10 -11.99
N GLY A 50 12.05 12.23 -11.17
CA GLY A 50 12.95 12.62 -10.08
C GLY A 50 12.27 13.25 -8.85
N LYS A 51 10.94 13.41 -8.84
CA LYS A 51 10.21 13.97 -7.68
C LYS A 51 9.96 12.92 -6.59
N LEU A 52 9.82 13.40 -5.36
CA LEU A 52 9.33 12.59 -4.23
C LEU A 52 7.81 12.75 -4.09
N VAL A 53 7.11 11.62 -3.98
CA VAL A 53 5.65 11.60 -3.78
C VAL A 53 5.35 11.29 -2.31
N TYR A 54 4.42 12.06 -1.74
CA TYR A 54 3.89 11.83 -0.40
C TYR A 54 2.39 11.51 -0.48
N PHE A 55 1.95 10.53 0.31
CA PHE A 55 0.54 10.19 0.40
C PHE A 55 -0.17 11.16 1.36
N GLY A 56 -0.96 12.08 0.80
CA GLY A 56 -1.68 13.10 1.59
C GLY A 56 -2.92 12.58 2.33
N GLY A 57 -3.38 11.36 2.03
CA GLY A 57 -4.51 10.71 2.67
C GLY A 57 -5.58 10.20 1.70
N VAL A 58 -6.55 9.48 2.25
CA VAL A 58 -7.70 8.93 1.52
C VAL A 58 -8.99 9.40 2.17
N LYS A 59 -9.99 9.71 1.35
CA LYS A 59 -11.34 10.01 1.82
C LYS A 59 -12.22 8.78 1.61
N ASN A 60 -13.09 8.50 2.57
CA ASN A 60 -14.11 7.44 2.48
C ASN A 60 -13.56 6.01 2.25
N ALA A 61 -12.36 5.68 2.75
CA ALA A 61 -11.87 4.30 2.76
C ALA A 61 -12.74 3.42 3.67
N ARG A 62 -13.17 2.26 3.17
CA ARG A 62 -14.03 1.28 3.83
C ARG A 62 -13.62 -0.12 3.41
#